data_AF-A0A126NPA8-F1
#
_entry.id   AF-A0A126NPA8-F1
#
_cell.length_a   1.000
_cell.length_b   1.000
_cell.length_c   1.000
_cell.angle_alpha   90.00
_cell.angle_beta   90.00
_cell.angle_gamma   90.00
#
_symmetry.space_group_name_H-M   'P 1'
#
loop_
_entity.id
_entity.type
_entity.pdbx_description
1 polymer ?
#
loop_
_entity_poly.entity_id
_entity_poly.type
_entity_poly.pdbx_seq_one_letter_code
_entity_poly.pdbx_strand_id
1 'polypeptide(L)' 'MGMFSIWHWLILLFVFALAASVVGLIVWLLVRASRVPGNPVATAQQRLQQLEQLRAQGLITDEEYARQRAAVVTRL' A
#
# COMPACT_ATOMS: atom_id res chain seq x y z
N MET A 1 -23.81 28.70 33.39
CA MET A 1 -23.90 27.58 32.41
C MET A 1 -22.52 27.38 31.83
N GLY A 2 -21.99 26.16 31.99
CA GLY A 2 -20.56 25.83 32.04
C GLY A 2 -19.72 26.43 30.91
N MET A 3 -18.94 27.45 31.27
CA MET A 3 -17.90 28.06 30.46
C MET A 3 -16.68 27.14 30.44
N PHE A 4 -16.83 25.92 29.89
CA PHE A 4 -15.67 25.15 29.47
C PHE A 4 -14.98 25.99 28.39
N SER A 5 -13.92 26.66 28.81
CA SER A 5 -13.24 27.72 28.08
C SER A 5 -12.94 27.24 26.67
N ILE A 6 -13.38 28.00 25.66
CA ILE A 6 -13.22 27.75 24.21
C ILE A 6 -11.80 27.27 23.84
N TRP A 7 -10.81 27.64 24.65
CA TRP A 7 -9.45 27.10 24.63
C TRP A 7 -9.35 25.57 24.61
N HIS A 8 -10.18 24.84 25.35
CA HIS A 8 -10.19 23.37 25.35
C HIS A 8 -10.62 22.82 23.99
N TRP A 9 -11.66 23.41 23.39
CA TRP A 9 -12.10 23.03 22.06
C TRP A 9 -11.04 23.32 21.00
N LEU A 10 -10.35 24.45 21.11
CA LEU A 10 -9.20 24.79 20.24
C LEU A 10 -8.07 23.76 20.35
N ILE A 11 -7.69 23.37 21.58
CA ILE A 11 -6.63 22.39 21.82
C ILE A 11 -7.03 21.01 21.27
N LEU A 12 -8.27 20.57 21.53
CA LEU A 12 -8.76 19.29 21.01
C LEU A 12 -8.79 19.27 19.49
N LEU A 13 -9.25 20.35 18.85
CA LEU A 13 -9.24 20.48 17.39
C LEU A 13 -7.82 20.41 16.84
N PHE A 14 -6.88 21.10 17.49
CA PHE A 14 -5.48 21.10 17.07
C PHE A 14 -4.86 19.70 17.17
N VAL A 15 -5.05 19.00 18.29
CA VAL A 15 -4.55 17.63 18.46
C VAL A 15 -5.19 16.67 17.47
N PHE A 16 -6.50 16.79 17.24
CA PHE A 16 -7.20 15.96 16.27
C PHE A 16 -6.73 16.22 14.83
N ALA A 17 -6.55 17.49 14.45
CA ALA A 17 -6.01 17.88 13.15
C ALA A 17 -4.57 17.37 12.97
N LEU A 18 -3.74 17.44 14.02
CA LEU A 18 -2.38 16.91 14.00
C LEU A 18 -2.40 15.39 13.77
N ALA A 19 -3.21 14.65 14.53
CA ALA A 19 -3.37 13.20 14.36
C ALA A 19 -3.87 12.85 12.94
N ALA A 20 -4.90 13.54 12.46
CA ALA A 20 -5.45 13.34 11.12
C ALA A 20 -4.42 13.64 10.02
N SER A 21 -3.60 14.68 10.20
CA SER A 21 -2.53 15.03 9.25
C SER A 21 -1.44 13.97 9.21
N VAL A 22 -1.06 13.38 10.35
CA VAL A 22 -0.08 12.29 10.43
C VAL A 22 -0.62 11.05 9.72
N VAL A 23 -1.88 10.67 10.00
CA VAL A 23 -2.53 9.54 9.32
C VAL A 23 -2.60 9.80 7.81
N GLY A 24 -3.00 11.01 7.41
CA GLY A 24 -3.03 11.42 6.01
C GLY A 24 -1.66 11.36 5.34
N LEU A 25 -0.60 11.81 6.02
CA LEU A 25 0.79 11.72 5.56
C LEU A 25 1.25 10.28 5.38
N ILE A 26 0.92 9.40 6.33
CA ILE A 26 1.26 7.97 6.25
C ILE A 26 0.56 7.35 5.05
N VAL A 27 -0.75 7.55 4.90
CA VAL A 27 -1.51 7.04 3.75
C VAL A 27 -0.96 7.59 2.44
N TRP A 28 -0.65 8.88 2.40
CA TRP A 28 -0.06 9.51 1.23
C TRP A 28 1.33 8.95 0.89
N LEU A 29 2.18 8.70 1.88
CA LEU A 29 3.49 8.08 1.69
C LEU A 29 3.37 6.64 1.19
N LEU A 30 2.44 5.86 1.74
CA LEU A 30 2.15 4.51 1.26
C LEU A 30 1.67 4.53 -0.20
N VAL A 31 0.70 5.39 -0.52
CA VAL A 31 0.21 5.55 -1.90
C VAL A 31 1.31 6.07 -2.83
N ARG A 32 2.15 7.00 -2.38
CA ARG A 32 3.27 7.55 -3.16
C ARG A 32 4.35 6.51 -3.40
N ALA A 33 4.65 5.66 -2.41
CA ALA A 33 5.57 4.53 -2.57
C ALA A 33 5.01 3.49 -3.55
N SER A 34 3.70 3.26 -3.53
CA SER A 34 3.02 2.42 -4.54
C SER A 34 2.98 3.06 -5.93
N ARG A 35 3.02 4.39 -6.00
CA ARG A 35 3.04 5.18 -7.25
C ARG A 35 4.45 5.52 -7.71
N VAL A 36 5.49 4.82 -7.21
CA VAL A 36 6.80 4.87 -7.89
C VAL A 36 6.54 4.59 -9.37
N PRO A 37 6.89 5.51 -10.29
CA PRO A 37 6.73 5.28 -11.71
C PRO A 37 7.65 4.10 -12.05
N GLY A 38 7.04 2.92 -12.08
CA GLY A 38 7.74 1.65 -12.10
C GLY A 38 8.52 1.54 -13.40
N ASN A 39 9.84 1.48 -13.26
CA ASN A 39 10.69 0.82 -14.23
C ASN A 39 10.03 -0.53 -14.54
N PRO A 40 9.63 -0.82 -15.80
CA PRO A 40 8.85 -2.01 -16.15
C PRO A 40 9.48 -3.33 -15.66
N VAL A 41 10.80 -3.33 -15.48
CA VAL A 41 11.58 -4.47 -14.94
C VAL A 41 11.30 -4.70 -13.44
N ALA A 42 11.19 -3.65 -12.63
CA ALA A 42 10.91 -3.77 -11.20
C ALA A 42 9.48 -4.28 -10.95
N THR A 43 8.52 -3.84 -11.78
CA THR A 43 7.13 -4.30 -11.73
C THR A 43 7.00 -5.78 -12.10
N ALA A 44 7.83 -6.28 -13.03
CA ALA A 44 7.86 -7.71 -13.39
C ALA A 44 8.40 -8.56 -12.23
N GLN A 45 9.47 -8.12 -11.56
CA GLN A 45 10.04 -8.82 -10.40
C GLN A 45 9.07 -8.86 -9.21
N GLN A 46 8.38 -7.75 -8.92
CA GLN A 46 7.37 -7.72 -7.86
C GLN A 46 6.18 -8.65 -8.15
N ARG A 47 5.73 -8.72 -9.41
CA ARG A 47 4.68 -9.67 -9.82
C ARG A 47 5.13 -11.12 -9.70
N LEU A 48 6.38 -11.43 -10.06
CA LEU A 48 6.94 -12.77 -9.87
C LEU A 48 6.99 -13.16 -8.39
N GLN A 49 7.39 -12.23 -7.51
CA GLN A 49 7.39 -12.47 -6.06
C GLN A 49 5.98 -12.69 -5.50
N GLN A 50 4.98 -11.95 -5.97
CA GLN A 50 3.57 -12.18 -5.58
C GLN A 50 3.07 -13.55 -6.04
N LEU A 51 3.42 -13.98 -7.25
CA LEU A 51 3.06 -15.32 -7.74
C LEU A 51 3.72 -16.44 -6.93
N GLU A 52 4.98 -16.26 -6.54
CA GLU A 52 5.69 -17.21 -5.67
C GLU A 52 5.03 -17.29 -4.29
N GLN A 53 4.60 -16.15 -3.73
CA GLN A 53 3.90 -16.12 -2.44
C GLN A 53 2.53 -16.80 -2.51
N LEU A 54 1.77 -16.59 -3.59
CA LEU A 54 0.47 -17.24 -3.79
C LEU A 54 0.61 -18.75 -4.00
N ARG A 55 1.67 -19.19 -4.70
CA ARG A 55 2.05 -20.61 -4.79
C ARG A 55 2.44 -21.19 -3.43
N ALA A 56 3.28 -20.48 -2.67
CA ALA A 56 3.72 -20.90 -1.34
C ALA A 56 2.57 -21.00 -0.33
N GLN A 57 1.50 -20.22 -0.52
CA GLN A 57 0.26 -20.30 0.25
C GLN A 57 -0.67 -21.44 -0.21
N GLY A 58 -0.30 -22.19 -1.24
CA GLY A 58 -1.09 -23.29 -1.79
C GLY A 58 -2.37 -22.84 -2.51
N LEU A 59 -2.50 -21.55 -2.82
CA LEU A 59 -3.68 -20.96 -3.47
C LEU A 59 -3.67 -21.16 -4.99
N ILE A 60 -2.53 -21.53 -5.57
CA ILE A 60 -2.33 -21.72 -7.00
C ILE A 60 -1.62 -23.05 -7.24
N THR A 61 -2.10 -23.82 -8.20
CA THR A 61 -1.51 -25.10 -8.60
C THR A 61 -0.23 -24.88 -9.40
N ASP A 62 0.76 -25.78 -9.27
CA ASP A 62 2.06 -25.65 -9.96
C ASP A 62 1.94 -25.45 -11.48
N GLU A 63 0.92 -26.02 -12.10
CA GLU A 63 0.65 -25.88 -13.54
C GLU A 63 0.24 -24.45 -13.93
N GLU A 64 -0.53 -23.77 -13.09
CA GLU A 64 -0.99 -22.41 -13.32
C GLU A 64 0.13 -21.40 -13.10
N TYR A 65 0.99 -21.65 -12.11
CA TYR A 65 2.21 -20.88 -11.91
C TYR A 65 3.14 -21.00 -13.13
N ALA A 66 3.34 -22.22 -13.66
CA ALA A 66 4.19 -22.43 -14.84
C ALA A 66 3.65 -21.70 -16.09
N ARG A 67 2.33 -21.74 -16.32
CA ARG A 67 1.69 -21.00 -17.43
C ARG A 67 1.82 -19.50 -17.28
N GLN A 68 1.61 -18.95 -16.08
CA GLN A 68 1.74 -17.51 -15.84
C GLN A 68 3.19 -17.03 -15.95
N ARG A 69 4.16 -17.81 -15.46
CA ARG A 69 5.59 -17.49 -15.62
C ARG A 69 6.01 -17.47 -17.09
N ALA A 70 5.56 -18.45 -17.88
CA ALA A 70 5.81 -18.48 -19.32
C ALA A 70 5.21 -17.25 -20.03
N ALA A 71 3.97 -16.89 -19.69
CA ALA A 71 3.32 -15.71 -20.26
C ALA A 71 4.01 -14.38 -19.91
N VAL A 72 4.62 -14.28 -18.73
CA VAL A 72 5.41 -13.10 -18.32
C VAL A 72 6.74 -13.04 -19.07
N VAL A 73 7.41 -14.17 -19.28
CA VAL A 73 8.67 -14.23 -20.04
C VAL A 73 8.46 -13.96 -21.53
N THR A 74 7.36 -14.43 -22.12
CA THR A 74 7.06 -14.20 -23.55
C THR A 74 6.65 -12.76 -23.87
N ARG A 75 6.23 -11.98 -22.86
CA ARG A 75 5.82 -10.56 -23.05
C ARG A 75 6.96 -9.55 -22.89
N LEU A 76 8.17 -10.02 -22.55
CA LEU A 76 9.42 -9.28 -22.59
C LEU A 76 10.02 -9.38 -23.99
#